data_AF-T1AUM1-F1
#
_entry.id   AF-T1AUM1-F1
#
_cell.length_a   1.000
_cell.length_b   1.000
_cell.length_c   1.000
_cell.angle_alpha   90.00
_cell.angle_beta   90.00
_cell.angle_gamma   90.00
#
_symmetry.space_group_name_H-M   'P 1'
#
loop_
_entity.id
_entity.type
_entity.pdbx_description
1 polymer ?
#
loop_
_entity_poly.entity_id
_entity_poly.type
_entity_poly.pdbx_seq_one_letter_code
_entity_poly.pdbx_strand_id
1 'polypeptide(L)'
;PYYYLLEDTGFEIILVNPRHVKSLPGRKSDVSDAAWLADLGAHGLVRGSFVPPEPIRELRDLTRTRTTMVRERSREIQRLEKLLEDAGIKLSSVATDITGVSGRAMLEALIAGQNDPAVLADLAKSRLRSKIPELTEALVGRFSEHHAFLARIHLDAIDNHTKAIQEITARIETVIEPF
;
A
#
# COMPACT_ATOMS: atom_id res chain seq x y z
N PRO A 1 -8.58 2.86 -21.40
CA PRO A 1 -9.96 2.92 -21.93
C PRO A 1 -10.15 4.19 -22.75
N TYR A 2 -10.72 4.11 -23.96
CA TYR A 2 -10.95 5.26 -24.86
C TYR A 2 -12.10 6.17 -24.41
N TYR A 3 -12.84 5.79 -23.36
CA TYR A 3 -13.98 6.55 -22.82
C TYR A 3 -13.62 8.02 -22.54
N TYR A 4 -12.58 8.28 -21.73
CA TYR A 4 -12.23 9.65 -21.31
C TYR A 4 -11.73 10.49 -22.49
N LEU A 5 -10.94 9.90 -23.38
CA LEU A 5 -10.49 10.59 -24.60
C LEU A 5 -11.67 11.06 -25.46
N LEU A 6 -12.74 10.26 -25.55
CA LEU A 6 -13.93 10.62 -26.31
C LEU A 6 -14.83 11.60 -25.54
N GLU A 7 -14.90 11.50 -24.21
CA GLU A 7 -15.55 12.47 -23.33
C GLU A 7 -14.94 13.87 -23.53
N ASP A 8 -13.61 13.98 -23.61
CA ASP A 8 -12.89 15.25 -23.83
C ASP A 8 -13.19 15.90 -25.19
N THR A 9 -13.63 15.13 -26.18
CA THR A 9 -13.98 15.65 -27.53
C THR A 9 -15.40 16.20 -27.61
N GLY A 10 -16.17 16.17 -26.51
CA GLY A 10 -17.52 16.73 -26.42
C GLY A 10 -18.64 15.79 -26.89
N PHE A 11 -18.34 14.51 -27.11
CA PHE A 11 -19.38 13.51 -27.39
C PHE A 11 -20.10 13.07 -26.12
N GLU A 12 -21.39 12.77 -26.23
CA GLU A 12 -22.12 12.06 -25.20
C GLU A 12 -21.71 10.57 -25.23
N ILE A 13 -21.01 10.11 -24.17
CA ILE A 13 -20.49 8.73 -24.11
C ILE A 13 -21.28 7.88 -23.13
N ILE A 14 -21.86 6.80 -23.64
CA ILE A 14 -22.54 5.78 -22.84
C ILE A 14 -21.61 4.56 -22.72
N LEU A 15 -21.07 4.31 -21.53
CA LEU A 15 -20.32 3.08 -21.26
C LEU A 15 -21.29 1.93 -21.00
N VAL A 16 -21.31 0.91 -21.85
CA VAL A 16 -22.25 -0.21 -21.70
C VAL A 16 -21.53 -1.48 -21.22
N ASN A 17 -22.10 -2.17 -20.23
CA ASN A 17 -21.58 -3.45 -19.77
C ASN A 17 -21.83 -4.53 -20.84
N PRO A 18 -20.80 -5.25 -21.32
CA PRO A 18 -20.97 -6.28 -22.34
C PRO A 18 -21.97 -7.37 -21.94
N ARG A 19 -22.11 -7.67 -20.64
CA ARG A 19 -23.08 -8.67 -20.16
C ARG A 19 -24.54 -8.27 -20.39
N HIS A 20 -24.83 -6.97 -20.48
CA HIS A 20 -26.19 -6.48 -20.72
C HIS A 20 -26.58 -6.46 -22.20
N VAL A 21 -25.59 -6.58 -23.10
CA VAL A 21 -25.80 -6.56 -24.56
C VAL A 21 -25.44 -7.89 -25.21
N LYS A 22 -24.68 -8.76 -24.52
CA LYS A 22 -24.41 -10.12 -24.98
C LYS A 22 -25.58 -11.04 -24.71
N SER A 23 -26.44 -11.13 -25.71
CA SER A 23 -27.40 -12.22 -25.83
C SER A 23 -27.99 -12.30 -27.24
N LEU A 24 -27.17 -12.38 -28.30
CA LEU A 24 -27.66 -12.83 -29.62
C LEU A 24 -26.59 -13.63 -30.41
N PRO A 25 -26.92 -14.83 -30.92
CA PRO A 25 -26.05 -15.60 -31.81
C PRO A 25 -26.01 -14.99 -33.21
N GLY A 26 -24.86 -15.10 -33.91
CA GLY A 26 -24.76 -14.84 -35.36
C GLY A 26 -23.93 -13.64 -35.81
N ARG A 27 -23.25 -12.91 -34.90
CA ARG A 27 -22.38 -11.78 -35.28
C ARG A 27 -20.90 -12.19 -35.25
N LYS A 28 -20.19 -11.89 -36.33
CA LYS A 28 -18.86 -12.43 -36.65
C LYS A 28 -17.79 -11.37 -36.85
N SER A 29 -18.13 -10.07 -36.81
CA SER A 29 -17.18 -8.98 -37.04
C SER A 29 -17.45 -7.76 -36.14
N ASP A 30 -16.38 -7.07 -35.76
CA ASP A 30 -16.42 -5.84 -34.96
C ASP A 30 -17.31 -4.76 -35.60
N VAL A 31 -17.38 -4.70 -36.93
CA VAL A 31 -18.26 -3.78 -37.67
C VAL A 31 -19.73 -4.09 -37.43
N SER A 32 -20.12 -5.37 -37.46
CA SER A 32 -21.51 -5.79 -37.23
C SER A 32 -21.95 -5.57 -35.78
N ASP A 33 -21.01 -5.70 -34.83
CA ASP A 33 -21.26 -5.44 -33.41
C ASP A 33 -21.38 -3.94 -33.13
N ALA A 34 -20.54 -3.10 -33.72
CA ALA A 34 -20.61 -1.65 -33.59
C ALA A 34 -21.93 -1.07 -34.15
N ALA A 35 -22.34 -1.51 -35.34
CA ALA A 35 -23.60 -1.08 -35.95
C ALA A 35 -24.82 -1.43 -35.09
N TRP A 36 -24.82 -2.63 -34.50
CA TRP A 36 -25.88 -3.05 -33.59
C TRP A 36 -25.91 -2.26 -32.28
N LEU A 37 -24.74 -2.02 -31.68
CA LEU A 37 -24.65 -1.20 -30.47
C LEU A 37 -25.19 0.22 -30.71
N ALA A 38 -24.93 0.78 -31.89
CA ALA A 38 -25.49 2.07 -32.29
C ALA A 38 -27.02 2.01 -32.40
N ASP A 39 -27.58 0.95 -33.01
CA ASP A 39 -29.03 0.75 -33.15
C ASP A 39 -29.72 0.61 -31.79
N LEU A 40 -29.18 -0.24 -30.89
CA LEU A 40 -29.68 -0.36 -29.52
C LEU A 40 -29.57 0.95 -28.74
N GLY A 41 -28.48 1.70 -28.94
CA GLY A 41 -28.29 3.02 -28.35
C GLY A 41 -29.35 4.01 -28.81
N ALA A 42 -29.61 4.09 -30.11
CA ALA A 42 -30.61 4.96 -30.71
C ALA A 42 -32.04 4.68 -30.22
N HIS A 43 -32.33 3.41 -29.92
CA HIS A 43 -33.62 2.97 -29.36
C HIS A 43 -33.70 3.03 -27.83
N GLY A 44 -32.67 3.50 -27.13
CA GLY A 44 -32.65 3.55 -25.66
C GLY A 44 -32.65 2.16 -24.98
N LEU A 45 -32.25 1.12 -25.72
CA LEU A 45 -32.24 -0.27 -25.26
C LEU A 45 -30.94 -0.66 -24.54
N VAL A 46 -30.04 0.31 -24.35
CA VAL A 46 -28.79 0.13 -23.59
C VAL A 46 -28.89 0.82 -22.23
N ARG A 47 -28.34 0.16 -21.20
CA ARG A 47 -28.19 0.75 -19.87
C ARG A 47 -26.74 1.20 -19.66
N GLY A 48 -26.56 2.50 -19.50
CA GLY A 48 -25.27 3.09 -19.13
C GLY A 48 -24.76 2.56 -17.80
N SER A 49 -23.48 2.24 -17.77
CA SER A 49 -22.73 1.95 -16.55
C SER A 49 -22.41 3.27 -15.85
N PHE A 50 -22.41 3.26 -14.52
CA PHE A 50 -21.99 4.44 -13.77
C PHE A 50 -20.49 4.68 -13.97
N VAL A 51 -20.15 5.86 -14.49
CA VAL A 51 -18.80 6.38 -14.56
C VAL A 51 -18.72 7.56 -13.57
N PRO A 52 -17.92 7.46 -12.50
CA PRO A 52 -17.80 8.56 -11.54
C PRO A 52 -17.26 9.83 -12.22
N PRO A 53 -17.68 11.03 -11.81
CA PRO A 53 -17.08 12.28 -12.26
C PRO A 53 -15.58 12.32 -11.98
N GLU A 54 -14.84 13.08 -12.79
CA GLU A 54 -13.37 13.19 -12.71
C GLU A 54 -12.85 13.42 -11.28
N PRO A 55 -13.36 14.38 -10.49
CA PRO A 55 -12.89 14.59 -9.11
C PRO A 55 -13.00 13.35 -8.20
N ILE A 56 -14.05 12.54 -8.38
CA ILE A 56 -14.23 11.28 -7.63
C ILE A 56 -13.28 10.19 -8.13
N ARG A 57 -12.97 10.18 -9.44
CA ARG A 57 -12.00 9.23 -10.02
C ARG A 57 -10.61 9.47 -9.45
N GLU A 58 -10.16 10.73 -9.42
CA GLU A 58 -8.87 11.11 -8.84
C GLU A 58 -8.77 10.73 -7.36
N LEU A 59 -9.78 11.07 -6.56
CA LEU A 59 -9.83 10.72 -5.14
C LEU A 59 -9.76 9.20 -4.92
N ARG A 60 -10.46 8.42 -5.76
CA ARG A 60 -10.44 6.96 -5.69
C ARG A 60 -9.07 6.39 -6.03
N ASP A 61 -8.37 6.96 -6.99
CA ASP A 61 -7.04 6.49 -7.37
C ASP A 61 -6.00 6.80 -6.29
N LEU A 62 -6.08 7.99 -5.67
CA LEU A 62 -5.26 8.35 -4.51
C LEU A 62 -5.49 7.40 -3.31
N THR A 63 -6.75 7.20 -2.91
CA THR A 63 -7.09 6.34 -1.75
C THR A 63 -6.70 4.88 -1.97
N ARG A 64 -6.84 4.36 -3.20
CA ARG A 64 -6.36 3.03 -3.57
C ARG A 64 -4.84 2.93 -3.52
N THR A 65 -4.15 3.93 -4.06
CA THR A 65 -2.67 3.97 -4.05
C THR A 65 -2.15 4.01 -2.63
N ARG A 66 -2.74 4.85 -1.75
CA ARG A 66 -2.43 4.87 -0.31
C ARG A 66 -2.60 3.50 0.33
N THR A 67 -3.71 2.81 0.03
CA THR A 67 -3.98 1.46 0.56
C THR A 67 -2.90 0.47 0.13
N THR A 68 -2.47 0.53 -1.14
CA THR A 68 -1.36 -0.30 -1.64
C THR A 68 -0.06 0.01 -0.90
N MET A 69 0.30 1.29 -0.74
CA MET A 69 1.54 1.68 -0.04
C MET A 69 1.53 1.25 1.43
N VAL A 70 0.39 1.35 2.12
CA VAL A 70 0.24 0.82 3.49
C VAL A 70 0.52 -0.68 3.53
N ARG A 71 -0.02 -1.45 2.58
CA ARG A 71 0.21 -2.90 2.49
C ARG A 71 1.67 -3.22 2.20
N GLU A 72 2.31 -2.50 1.28
CA GLU A 72 3.75 -2.72 0.98
C GLU A 72 4.62 -2.42 2.20
N ARG A 73 4.36 -1.31 2.91
CA ARG A 73 5.06 -1.03 4.18
C ARG A 73 4.90 -2.16 5.19
N SER A 74 3.68 -2.69 5.36
CA SER A 74 3.45 -3.83 6.27
C SER A 74 4.20 -5.09 5.83
N ARG A 75 4.31 -5.34 4.52
CA ARG A 75 5.12 -6.46 4.02
C ARG A 75 6.61 -6.28 4.30
N GLU A 76 7.14 -5.07 4.17
CA GLU A 76 8.54 -4.80 4.52
C GLU A 76 8.82 -4.97 6.01
N ILE A 77 7.89 -4.54 6.87
CA ILE A 77 8.01 -4.77 8.33
C ILE A 77 8.07 -6.27 8.64
N GLN A 78 7.23 -7.09 8.00
CA GLN A 78 7.25 -8.55 8.19
C GLN A 78 8.55 -9.19 7.67
N ARG A 79 9.12 -8.68 6.58
CA ARG A 79 10.43 -9.13 6.08
C ARG A 79 11.56 -8.78 7.04
N LEU A 80 11.55 -7.56 7.58
CA LEU A 80 12.49 -7.13 8.61
C LEU A 80 12.36 -8.01 9.87
N GLU A 81 11.14 -8.26 10.33
CA GLU A 81 10.89 -9.15 11.47
C GLU A 81 11.48 -10.54 11.23
N LYS A 82 11.21 -11.15 10.08
CA LYS A 82 11.77 -12.45 9.74
C LYS A 82 13.30 -12.47 9.73
N LEU A 83 13.93 -11.43 9.19
CA LEU A 83 15.39 -11.27 9.23
C LEU A 83 15.92 -11.22 10.67
N LEU A 84 15.24 -10.51 11.56
CA LEU A 84 15.60 -10.46 12.97
C LEU A 84 15.46 -11.83 13.63
N GLU A 85 14.39 -12.56 13.33
CA GLU A 85 14.17 -13.91 13.83
C GLU A 85 15.25 -14.90 13.38
N ASP A 86 15.69 -14.79 12.12
CA ASP A 86 16.80 -15.60 11.58
C ASP A 86 18.13 -15.32 12.33
N ALA A 87 18.32 -14.08 12.80
CA ALA A 87 19.42 -13.69 13.68
C ALA A 87 19.19 -14.07 15.17
N GLY A 88 18.05 -14.69 15.51
CA GLY A 88 17.67 -15.04 16.89
C GLY A 88 17.08 -13.89 17.70
N ILE A 89 16.88 -12.71 17.11
CA ILE A 89 16.30 -11.53 17.77
C ILE A 89 14.77 -11.61 17.70
N LYS A 90 14.11 -11.63 18.86
CA LYS A 90 12.65 -11.80 19.02
C LYS A 90 11.93 -10.52 19.47
N LEU A 91 12.33 -9.37 18.93
CA LEU A 91 11.84 -8.05 19.36
C LEU A 91 10.31 -7.90 19.28
N SER A 92 9.66 -8.47 18.26
CA SER A 92 8.20 -8.41 18.07
C SER A 92 7.40 -9.20 19.12
N SER A 93 8.03 -10.11 19.85
CA SER A 93 7.38 -10.82 20.96
C SER A 93 7.15 -9.91 22.18
N VAL A 94 7.93 -8.83 22.30
CA VAL A 94 7.90 -7.90 23.44
C VAL A 94 7.34 -6.54 23.04
N ALA A 95 7.77 -6.01 21.89
CA ALA A 95 7.38 -4.72 21.36
C ALA A 95 6.23 -4.85 20.35
N THR A 96 5.13 -4.15 20.59
CA THR A 96 3.95 -4.13 19.70
C THR A 96 4.25 -3.50 18.33
N ASP A 97 5.19 -2.55 18.28
CA ASP A 97 5.64 -1.91 17.05
C ASP A 97 7.16 -1.84 17.04
N ILE A 98 7.77 -2.70 16.22
CA ILE A 98 9.23 -2.79 16.07
C ILE A 98 9.81 -1.61 15.27
N THR A 99 8.98 -0.87 14.54
CA THR A 99 9.37 0.34 13.79
C THR A 99 9.08 1.64 14.52
N GLY A 100 8.42 1.57 15.68
CA GLY A 100 8.19 2.71 16.56
C GLY A 100 9.49 3.23 17.18
N VAL A 101 9.41 4.34 17.93
CA VAL A 101 10.59 5.08 18.41
C VAL A 101 11.63 4.19 19.14
N SER A 102 11.19 3.32 20.05
CA SER A 102 12.09 2.43 20.78
C SER A 102 12.69 1.35 19.87
N GLY A 103 11.85 0.67 19.07
CA GLY A 103 12.29 -0.38 18.17
C GLY A 103 13.26 0.13 17.11
N ARG A 104 12.98 1.31 16.53
CA ARG A 104 13.89 1.98 15.61
C ARG A 104 15.24 2.30 16.26
N ALA A 105 15.26 2.82 17.49
CA ALA A 105 16.52 3.08 18.19
C ALA A 105 17.35 1.82 18.40
N MET A 106 16.71 0.71 18.79
CA MET A 106 17.36 -0.60 18.96
C MET A 106 17.90 -1.14 17.63
N LEU A 107 17.12 -1.05 16.55
CA LEU A 107 17.53 -1.51 15.22
C LEU A 107 18.68 -0.68 14.65
N GLU A 108 18.67 0.64 14.84
CA GLU A 108 19.78 1.51 14.44
C GLU A 108 21.06 1.18 15.23
N ALA A 109 20.95 0.89 16.53
CA ALA A 109 22.08 0.46 17.35
C ALA A 109 22.63 -0.92 16.92
N LEU A 110 21.75 -1.89 16.63
CA LEU A 110 22.13 -3.18 16.06
C LEU A 110 22.88 -3.00 14.73
N ILE A 111 22.36 -2.15 13.83
CA ILE A 111 23.02 -1.85 12.55
C ILE A 111 24.38 -1.16 12.76
N ALA A 112 24.52 -0.34 13.79
CA ALA A 112 25.78 0.28 14.17
C ALA A 112 26.77 -0.68 14.86
N GLY A 113 26.41 -1.95 15.04
CA GLY A 113 27.27 -2.98 15.60
C GLY A 113 27.15 -3.17 17.12
N GLN A 114 26.17 -2.54 17.78
CA GLN A 114 25.89 -2.82 19.18
C GLN A 114 25.13 -4.15 19.31
N ASN A 115 25.73 -5.11 20.01
CA ASN A 115 25.19 -6.45 20.21
C ASN A 115 24.93 -6.79 21.69
N ASP A 116 25.23 -5.90 22.63
CA ASP A 116 24.91 -6.08 24.04
C ASP A 116 23.38 -5.94 24.27
N PRO A 117 22.67 -7.02 24.64
CA PRO A 117 21.23 -6.98 24.82
C PRO A 117 20.76 -6.03 25.91
N ALA A 118 21.56 -5.81 26.96
CA ALA A 118 21.21 -4.90 28.05
C ALA A 118 21.30 -3.44 27.59
N VAL A 119 22.33 -3.10 26.82
CA VAL A 119 22.48 -1.75 26.22
C VAL A 119 21.34 -1.48 25.25
N LEU A 120 21.01 -2.45 24.40
CA LEU A 120 19.90 -2.33 23.46
C LEU A 120 18.56 -2.18 24.19
N ALA A 121 18.30 -2.99 25.21
CA ALA A 121 17.05 -2.93 25.98
C ALA A 121 16.86 -1.58 26.70
N ASP A 122 17.94 -0.94 27.19
CA ASP A 122 17.83 0.36 27.87
C ASP A 122 17.46 1.53 26.92
N LEU A 123 17.58 1.34 25.59
CA LEU A 123 17.06 2.28 24.59
C LEU A 123 15.52 2.33 24.57
N ALA A 124 14.85 1.43 25.29
CA ALA A 124 13.41 1.45 25.45
C ALA A 124 12.93 2.79 26.05
N LYS A 125 11.86 3.32 25.47
CA LYS A 125 11.18 4.53 25.95
C LYS A 125 9.79 4.23 26.50
N SER A 126 9.34 5.09 27.41
CA SER A 126 7.97 5.10 27.94
C SER A 126 7.53 3.72 28.46
N ARG A 127 6.37 3.22 28.00
CA ARG A 127 5.78 1.94 28.45
C ARG A 127 6.65 0.72 28.15
N LEU A 128 7.58 0.81 27.21
CA LEU A 128 8.45 -0.32 26.88
C LEU A 128 9.57 -0.50 27.92
N ARG A 129 9.88 0.53 28.73
CA ARG A 129 10.89 0.43 29.81
C ARG A 129 10.52 -0.59 30.88
N SER A 130 9.22 -0.78 31.15
CA SER A 130 8.79 -1.80 32.11
C SER A 130 9.05 -3.23 31.62
N LYS A 131 9.37 -3.40 30.33
CA LYS A 131 9.69 -4.69 29.70
C LYS A 131 11.19 -4.89 29.44
N ILE A 132 12.07 -4.13 30.09
CA ILE A 132 13.52 -4.25 29.90
C ILE A 132 14.03 -5.68 30.16
N PRO A 133 13.59 -6.40 31.21
CA PRO A 133 13.99 -7.79 31.40
C PRO A 133 13.66 -8.68 30.19
N GLU A 134 12.41 -8.62 29.70
CA GLU A 134 11.95 -9.41 28.56
C GLU A 134 12.61 -8.96 27.25
N LEU A 135 12.88 -7.66 27.08
CA LEU A 135 13.64 -7.13 25.94
C LEU A 135 15.07 -7.65 25.94
N THR A 136 15.72 -7.67 27.10
CA THR A 136 17.10 -8.16 27.24
C THR A 136 17.17 -9.60 26.77
N GLU A 137 16.22 -10.45 27.18
CA GLU A 137 16.11 -11.83 26.70
C GLU A 137 15.82 -11.90 25.19
N ALA A 138 14.87 -11.11 24.70
CA ALA A 138 14.47 -11.10 23.28
C ALA A 138 15.57 -10.57 22.34
N LEU A 139 16.54 -9.82 22.84
CA LEU A 139 17.64 -9.23 22.08
C LEU A 139 18.91 -10.10 22.12
N VAL A 140 18.88 -11.27 22.79
CA VAL A 140 19.96 -12.25 22.70
C VAL A 140 19.92 -12.94 21.35
N GLY A 141 20.92 -12.69 20.50
CA GLY A 141 21.00 -13.29 19.17
C GLY A 141 22.37 -13.18 18.53
N ARG A 142 22.48 -13.63 17.29
CA ARG A 142 23.67 -13.53 16.43
C ARG A 142 23.38 -12.57 15.29
N PHE A 143 23.36 -11.28 15.60
CA PHE A 143 23.21 -10.23 14.61
C PHE A 143 24.58 -9.88 14.01
N SER A 144 24.77 -10.23 12.73
CA SER A 144 26.04 -10.03 12.02
C SER A 144 25.97 -8.83 11.08
N GLU A 145 27.12 -8.41 10.53
CA GLU A 145 27.21 -7.36 9.50
C GLU A 145 26.30 -7.63 8.30
N HIS A 146 26.13 -8.91 7.92
CA HIS A 146 25.19 -9.30 6.87
C HIS A 146 23.74 -8.94 7.22
N HIS A 147 23.31 -9.25 8.45
CA HIS A 147 21.98 -8.87 8.94
C HIS A 147 21.84 -7.35 9.04
N ALA A 148 22.89 -6.64 9.48
CA ALA A 148 22.90 -5.17 9.54
C ALA A 148 22.65 -4.55 8.16
N PHE A 149 23.32 -5.04 7.12
CA PHE A 149 23.13 -4.58 5.76
C PHE A 149 21.69 -4.79 5.27
N LEU A 150 21.14 -6.00 5.45
CA LEU A 150 19.77 -6.30 5.02
C LEU A 150 18.73 -5.51 5.84
N ALA A 151 18.94 -5.34 7.14
CA ALA A 151 18.05 -4.57 8.02
C ALA A 151 17.99 -3.10 7.58
N ARG A 152 19.13 -2.51 7.17
CA ARG A 152 19.16 -1.15 6.61
C ARG A 152 18.28 -1.05 5.36
N ILE A 153 18.41 -1.98 4.42
CA ILE A 153 17.60 -2.00 3.18
C ILE A 153 16.10 -2.03 3.50
N HIS A 154 15.66 -2.88 4.45
CA HIS A 154 14.25 -2.94 4.83
C HIS A 154 13.78 -1.66 5.53
N LEU A 155 14.58 -1.08 6.42
CA LEU A 155 14.25 0.18 7.07
C LEU A 155 14.11 1.33 6.07
N ASP A 156 15.00 1.43 5.10
CA ASP A 156 14.94 2.45 4.06
C ASP A 156 13.68 2.29 3.19
N ALA A 157 13.30 1.05 2.86
CA ALA A 157 12.05 0.77 2.14
C ALA A 157 10.81 1.16 2.98
N ILE A 158 10.79 0.85 4.27
CA ILE A 158 9.72 1.23 5.20
C ILE A 158 9.60 2.77 5.28
N ASP A 159 10.72 3.47 5.35
CA ASP A 159 10.76 4.93 5.41
C ASP A 159 10.24 5.55 4.11
N ASN A 160 10.64 5.01 2.96
CA ASN A 160 10.16 5.44 1.65
C ASN A 160 8.65 5.24 1.49
N HIS A 161 8.12 4.07 1.88
CA HIS A 161 6.68 3.85 1.88
C HIS A 161 5.96 4.78 2.85
N THR A 162 6.54 5.08 4.01
CA THR A 162 5.96 6.03 4.98
C THR A 162 5.86 7.44 4.40
N LYS A 163 6.92 7.92 3.72
CA LYS A 163 6.90 9.22 3.02
C LYS A 163 5.83 9.25 1.94
N ALA A 164 5.78 8.23 1.08
CA ALA A 164 4.76 8.15 0.03
C ALA A 164 3.33 8.14 0.60
N ILE A 165 3.10 7.43 1.71
CA ILE A 165 1.80 7.43 2.40
C ILE A 165 1.44 8.85 2.87
N GLN A 166 2.40 9.58 3.45
CA GLN A 166 2.18 10.95 3.94
C GLN A 166 1.89 11.92 2.79
N GLU A 167 2.66 11.86 1.70
CA GLU A 167 2.43 12.68 0.50
C GLU A 167 1.05 12.44 -0.11
N ILE A 168 0.67 11.16 -0.27
CA ILE A 168 -0.66 10.81 -0.80
C ILE A 168 -1.75 11.26 0.18
N THR A 169 -1.56 11.10 1.50
CA THR A 169 -2.53 11.57 2.50
C THR A 169 -2.73 13.07 2.41
N ALA A 170 -1.67 13.87 2.34
CA ALA A 170 -1.79 15.33 2.19
C ALA A 170 -2.52 15.71 0.90
N ARG A 171 -2.27 15.00 -0.21
CA ARG A 171 -2.99 15.23 -1.46
C ARG A 171 -4.46 14.86 -1.35
N ILE A 172 -4.80 13.76 -0.65
CA ILE A 172 -6.20 13.37 -0.38
C ILE A 172 -6.91 14.47 0.41
N GLU A 173 -6.27 15.03 1.45
CA GLU A 173 -6.85 16.12 2.26
C GLU A 173 -7.16 17.36 1.43
N THR A 174 -6.36 17.66 0.42
CA THR A 174 -6.65 18.76 -0.53
C THR A 174 -7.80 18.43 -1.48
N VAL A 175 -7.79 17.21 -2.06
CA VAL A 175 -8.77 16.81 -3.09
C VAL A 175 -10.16 16.53 -2.50
N ILE A 176 -10.24 16.21 -1.20
CA ILE A 176 -11.51 15.92 -0.54
C ILE A 176 -12.28 17.19 -0.12
N GLU A 177 -11.62 18.33 0.03
CA GLU A 177 -12.22 19.60 0.50
C GLU A 177 -13.48 20.05 -0.25
N PRO A 178 -13.62 19.84 -1.57
CA PRO A 178 -14.84 20.21 -2.31
C PRO A 178 -16.07 19.31 -2.07
N PHE A 179 -15.96 18.24 -1.27
CA PHE A 179 -17.02 17.25 -1.02
C PHE A 179 -17.46 17.21 0.44
#